data_AF-A0A534VL81-F1
#
_entry.id   AF-A0A534VL81-F1
#
_cell.length_a   1.000
_cell.length_b   1.000
_cell.length_c   1.000
_cell.angle_alpha   90.00
_cell.angle_beta   90.00
_cell.angle_gamma   90.00
#
_symmetry.space_group_name_H-M   'P 1'
#
loop_
_entity.id
_entity.type
_entity.pdbx_description
1 polymer ?
#
loop_
_entity_poly.entity_id
_entity_poly.type
_entity_poly.pdbx_seq_one_letter_code
_entity_poly.pdbx_strand_id
1 'polypeptide(L)'
;MRAICSEYLSTHPAPDDDGVAEAALSPGEGADEPLREFLEEQYEQWASLGRPAPVAAPEGVSGPADVRALCEHLVRLARMRDSWNEVFGHVAMVVCAIRGWEYLGFASFAHYCEERLGMGERTVAQRVALERKLYDLPTLREAMREGRISYEKARLIARHADQRTVAEWISHAEGLTCVELRDALQDQEEAQMCARNQYRAWLSPSVAGLLLLTIAAVRKADGRRLSPGECYAKACAHFIEVWKPVLRAGKKSLSRRVLKRDRGRCQVPVCSKAGAHSHHIEYRSAGGADEEANLIGLCAPHHLRGVHMGRVRVRHESPGRLRWELGVGEGGAPRRVFVRPARG
;
A
#
# COMPACT_ATOMS: atom_id res chain seq x y z
N MET A 1 -0.90 14.39 5.27
CA MET A 1 -0.55 14.85 6.63
C MET A 1 0.87 15.40 6.70
N ARG A 2 1.94 14.60 6.50
CA ARG A 2 3.34 15.12 6.53
C ARG A 2 3.54 16.42 5.76
N ALA A 3 3.21 16.47 4.47
CA ALA A 3 3.35 17.69 3.65
C ALA A 3 2.56 18.90 4.19
N ILE A 4 1.36 18.68 4.73
CA ILE A 4 0.51 19.74 5.30
C ILE A 4 1.17 20.32 6.56
N CYS A 5 1.64 19.44 7.45
CA CYS A 5 2.33 19.81 8.68
C CYS A 5 3.66 20.53 8.39
N SER A 6 4.47 19.98 7.49
CA SER A 6 5.75 20.58 7.10
C SER A 6 5.57 21.96 6.46
N GLU A 7 4.58 22.12 5.58
CA GLU A 7 4.26 23.43 4.99
C GLU A 7 3.89 24.45 6.06
N TYR A 8 2.97 24.10 6.97
CA TYR A 8 2.53 25.02 8.03
C TYR A 8 3.70 25.45 8.92
N LEU A 9 4.52 24.49 9.35
CA LEU A 9 5.68 24.73 10.22
C LEU A 9 6.76 25.55 9.54
N SER A 10 6.87 25.48 8.21
CA SER A 10 7.82 26.31 7.45
C SER A 10 7.47 27.81 7.51
N THR A 11 6.19 28.14 7.67
CA THR A 11 5.70 29.52 7.80
C THR A 11 5.49 29.94 9.26
N HIS A 12 5.12 28.99 10.13
CA HIS A 12 4.80 29.23 11.53
C HIS A 12 5.67 28.33 12.40
N PRO A 13 6.84 28.80 12.87
CA PRO A 13 7.70 27.99 13.71
C PRO A 13 6.95 27.59 14.99
N ALA A 14 7.14 26.34 15.39
CA ALA A 14 6.60 25.85 16.66
C ALA A 14 7.18 26.68 17.82
N PRO A 15 6.44 26.83 18.95
CA PRO A 15 7.06 27.30 20.18
C PRO A 15 8.26 26.42 20.57
N ASP A 16 9.23 27.00 21.27
CA ASP A 16 10.23 26.23 22.02
C ASP A 16 9.45 25.30 22.96
N ASP A 17 9.63 23.98 22.82
CA ASP A 17 8.88 22.95 23.52
C ASP A 17 9.76 22.30 24.61
N ASP A 18 9.15 21.89 25.73
CA ASP A 18 9.78 21.25 26.89
C ASP A 18 10.19 19.78 26.61
N GLY A 19 10.56 19.44 25.38
CA GLY A 19 11.12 18.15 24.97
C GLY A 19 10.11 17.07 24.53
N VAL A 20 8.80 17.31 24.57
CA VAL A 20 7.78 16.28 24.25
C VAL A 20 7.72 15.98 22.75
N ALA A 21 7.78 17.01 21.90
CA ALA A 21 7.88 16.85 20.46
C ALA A 21 9.28 16.40 20.03
N GLU A 22 10.32 16.82 20.73
CA GLU A 22 11.71 16.41 20.49
C GLU A 22 11.90 14.92 20.76
N ALA A 23 11.22 14.35 21.76
CA ALA A 23 11.17 12.91 22.00
C ALA A 23 10.38 12.12 20.92
N ALA A 24 9.32 12.73 20.34
CA ALA A 24 8.53 12.11 19.26
C ALA A 24 9.18 12.25 17.86
N LEU A 25 10.09 13.20 17.71
CA LEU A 25 10.86 13.50 16.49
C LEU A 25 12.30 13.00 16.58
N SER A 26 12.75 12.57 17.76
CA SER A 26 14.03 11.91 17.92
C SER A 26 14.11 10.72 16.97
N PRO A 27 15.21 10.60 16.20
CA PRO A 27 15.39 9.45 15.34
C PRO A 27 15.50 8.21 16.24
N GLY A 28 14.47 7.36 16.23
CA GLY A 28 14.67 5.94 16.51
C GLY A 28 15.51 5.25 15.43
N GLU A 29 16.00 5.99 14.43
CA GLU A 29 16.87 5.54 13.36
C GLU A 29 18.26 6.15 13.59
N GLY A 30 19.17 5.38 14.18
CA GLY A 30 20.60 5.72 14.29
C GLY A 30 21.19 5.71 15.70
N ALA A 31 20.38 5.77 16.77
CA ALA A 31 20.89 5.61 18.14
C ALA A 31 21.52 4.22 18.38
N ASP A 32 21.07 3.23 17.62
CA ASP A 32 21.57 1.86 17.64
C ASP A 32 22.82 1.67 16.78
N GLU A 33 23.24 2.64 15.94
CA GLU A 33 24.28 2.41 14.93
C GLU A 33 25.64 2.01 15.54
N PRO A 34 26.14 2.68 16.59
CA PRO A 34 27.37 2.24 17.26
C PRO A 34 27.22 0.87 17.95
N LEU A 35 26.02 0.53 18.39
CA LEU A 35 25.72 -0.78 18.98
C LEU A 35 25.61 -1.86 17.89
N ARG A 36 25.10 -1.52 16.70
CA ARG A 36 25.04 -2.41 15.53
C ARG A 36 26.44 -2.76 15.07
N GLU A 37 27.28 -1.75 14.81
CA GLU A 37 28.67 -1.93 14.41
C GLU A 37 29.43 -2.79 15.44
N PHE A 38 29.30 -2.47 16.74
CA PHE A 38 29.91 -3.27 17.80
C PHE A 38 29.43 -4.72 17.82
N LEU A 39 28.13 -4.98 17.70
CA LEU A 39 27.60 -6.35 17.71
C LEU A 39 27.99 -7.10 16.43
N GLU A 40 28.03 -6.46 15.27
CA GLU A 40 28.51 -7.06 14.02
C GLU A 40 29.98 -7.48 14.13
N GLU A 41 30.82 -6.64 14.75
CA GLU A 41 32.23 -6.96 15.05
C GLU A 41 32.36 -8.08 16.09
N GLN A 42 31.58 -8.02 17.19
CA GLN A 42 31.65 -9.01 18.28
C GLN A 42 31.14 -10.39 17.88
N TYR A 43 30.13 -10.46 17.01
CA TYR A 43 29.61 -11.73 16.52
C TYR A 43 30.34 -12.25 15.29
N GLU A 44 31.23 -11.43 14.68
CA GLU A 44 32.22 -11.65 13.60
C GLU A 44 31.77 -12.42 12.33
N GLN A 45 30.59 -13.02 12.36
CA GLN A 45 29.87 -13.82 11.37
C GLN A 45 28.86 -14.62 12.19
N TRP A 46 27.55 -14.37 12.07
CA TRP A 46 26.53 -15.34 12.48
C TRP A 46 26.60 -16.66 11.67
N ALA A 47 27.80 -17.20 11.41
CA ALA A 47 28.15 -18.38 10.64
C ALA A 47 27.43 -19.63 11.14
N SER A 48 27.13 -19.70 12.44
CA SER A 48 26.34 -20.79 13.03
C SER A 48 24.86 -20.75 12.62
N LEU A 49 24.32 -19.55 12.31
CA LEU A 49 22.97 -19.37 11.78
C LEU A 49 22.99 -19.58 10.26
N GLY A 50 22.94 -20.84 9.83
CA GLY A 50 23.04 -21.26 8.43
C GLY A 50 22.35 -20.30 7.46
N ARG A 51 23.12 -19.69 6.55
CA ARG A 51 22.59 -18.83 5.48
C ARG A 51 22.18 -19.72 4.31
N PRO A 52 20.94 -19.63 3.81
CA PRO A 52 20.56 -20.36 2.61
C PRO A 52 21.41 -19.87 1.43
N ALA A 53 21.90 -20.80 0.61
CA ALA A 53 22.62 -20.44 -0.61
C ALA A 53 21.71 -19.62 -1.54
N PRO A 54 22.24 -18.57 -2.20
CA PRO A 54 21.44 -17.79 -3.14
C PRO A 54 20.97 -18.67 -4.30
N VAL A 55 19.74 -18.47 -4.75
CA VAL A 55 19.21 -19.14 -5.94
C VAL A 55 19.82 -18.47 -7.17
N ALA A 56 20.59 -19.22 -7.97
CA ALA A 56 21.19 -18.71 -9.20
C ALA A 56 20.10 -18.23 -10.18
N ALA A 57 20.35 -17.09 -10.82
CA ALA A 57 19.49 -16.60 -11.89
C ALA A 57 19.64 -17.52 -13.12
N PRO A 58 18.55 -17.82 -13.85
CA PRO A 58 18.65 -18.62 -15.07
C PRO A 58 19.47 -17.90 -16.14
N GLU A 59 20.35 -18.63 -16.81
CA GLU A 59 21.19 -18.11 -17.90
C GLU A 59 20.38 -18.03 -19.21
N GLY A 60 20.33 -16.84 -19.82
CA GLY A 60 19.74 -16.61 -21.14
C GLY A 60 18.21 -16.55 -21.17
N VAL A 61 17.67 -15.47 -21.74
CA VAL A 61 16.27 -15.36 -22.15
C VAL A 61 16.28 -14.97 -23.63
N SER A 62 16.09 -15.93 -24.53
CA SER A 62 16.32 -15.76 -25.96
C SER A 62 15.03 -15.67 -26.77
N GLY A 63 13.88 -16.05 -26.20
CA GLY A 63 12.59 -15.91 -26.88
C GLY A 63 11.34 -15.97 -25.98
N PRO A 64 10.13 -15.83 -26.58
CA PRO A 64 8.86 -15.84 -25.85
C PRO A 64 8.57 -17.13 -25.07
N ALA A 65 9.10 -18.26 -25.51
CA ALA A 65 9.02 -19.55 -24.81
C ALA A 65 9.79 -19.51 -23.48
N ASP A 66 10.99 -18.94 -23.48
CA ASP A 66 11.84 -18.78 -22.29
C ASP A 66 11.19 -17.84 -21.27
N VAL A 67 10.56 -16.75 -21.74
CA VAL A 67 9.80 -15.85 -20.86
C VAL A 67 8.63 -16.57 -20.19
N ARG A 68 7.91 -17.43 -20.92
CA ARG A 68 6.80 -18.22 -20.36
C ARG A 68 7.29 -19.22 -19.32
N ALA A 69 8.35 -19.97 -19.64
CA ALA A 69 8.98 -20.91 -18.72
C ALA A 69 9.50 -20.20 -17.46
N LEU A 70 10.12 -19.03 -17.61
CA LEU A 70 10.54 -18.19 -16.50
C LEU A 70 9.35 -17.74 -15.64
N CYS A 71 8.26 -17.26 -16.25
CA CYS A 71 7.05 -16.91 -15.52
C CYS A 71 6.48 -18.11 -14.75
N GLU A 72 6.41 -19.29 -15.35
CA GLU A 72 5.93 -20.52 -14.68
C GLU A 72 6.83 -20.92 -13.51
N HIS A 73 8.15 -20.82 -13.69
CA HIS A 73 9.14 -21.04 -12.63
C HIS A 73 8.94 -20.06 -11.47
N LEU A 74 8.82 -18.75 -11.76
CA LEU A 74 8.58 -17.71 -10.76
C LEU A 74 7.25 -17.92 -10.02
N VAL A 75 6.19 -18.33 -10.73
CA VAL A 75 4.90 -18.66 -10.10
C VAL A 75 5.04 -19.86 -9.16
N ARG A 76 5.79 -20.90 -9.55
CA ARG A 76 6.05 -22.05 -8.67
C ARG A 76 6.81 -21.64 -7.40
N LEU A 77 7.88 -20.87 -7.55
CA LEU A 77 8.64 -20.35 -6.39
C LEU A 77 7.78 -19.44 -5.50
N ALA A 78 6.95 -18.58 -6.09
CA ALA A 78 6.03 -17.75 -5.33
C ALA A 78 5.03 -18.58 -4.53
N ARG A 79 4.46 -19.64 -5.11
CA ARG A 79 3.57 -20.58 -4.39
C ARG A 79 4.28 -21.28 -3.24
N MET A 80 5.52 -21.75 -3.46
CA MET A 80 6.33 -22.35 -2.39
C MET A 80 6.58 -21.35 -1.26
N ARG A 81 6.94 -20.11 -1.57
CA ARG A 81 7.08 -19.06 -0.55
C ARG A 81 5.75 -18.82 0.17
N ASP A 82 4.65 -18.78 -0.57
CA ASP A 82 3.34 -18.47 -0.01
C ASP A 82 2.84 -19.57 0.95
N SER A 83 3.21 -20.83 0.75
CA SER A 83 2.90 -21.92 1.70
C SER A 83 3.61 -21.78 3.04
N TRP A 84 4.72 -21.03 3.11
CA TRP A 84 5.40 -20.73 4.37
C TRP A 84 4.84 -19.52 5.10
N ASN A 85 3.90 -18.76 4.52
CA ASN A 85 3.43 -17.51 5.10
C ASN A 85 2.85 -17.67 6.51
N GLU A 86 2.06 -18.73 6.75
CA GLU A 86 1.46 -18.98 8.06
C GLU A 86 2.50 -19.36 9.11
N VAL A 87 3.36 -20.35 8.81
CA VAL A 87 4.44 -20.78 9.70
C VAL A 87 5.38 -19.62 10.01
N PHE A 88 5.77 -18.85 8.99
CA PHE A 88 6.62 -17.68 9.16
C PHE A 88 5.95 -16.63 10.05
N GLY A 89 4.66 -16.34 9.82
CA GLY A 89 3.90 -15.39 10.63
C GLY A 89 3.88 -15.80 12.11
N HIS A 90 3.63 -17.08 12.38
CA HIS A 90 3.66 -17.67 13.72
C HIS A 90 5.03 -17.54 14.39
N VAL A 91 6.09 -18.00 13.73
CA VAL A 91 7.45 -17.94 14.28
C VAL A 91 7.89 -16.50 14.50
N ALA A 92 7.64 -15.60 13.54
CA ALA A 92 7.95 -14.18 13.69
C ALA A 92 7.20 -13.56 14.87
N MET A 93 5.93 -13.93 15.08
CA MET A 93 5.14 -13.45 16.22
C MET A 93 5.75 -13.91 17.56
N VAL A 94 6.18 -15.17 17.65
CA VAL A 94 6.84 -15.71 18.84
C VAL A 94 8.17 -15.01 19.09
N VAL A 95 9.02 -14.86 18.07
CA VAL A 95 10.29 -14.12 18.16
C VAL A 95 10.04 -12.69 18.66
N CYS A 96 9.00 -12.01 18.17
CA CYS A 96 8.62 -10.71 18.67
C CYS A 96 8.13 -10.71 20.12
N ALA A 97 7.37 -11.73 20.53
CA ALA A 97 6.83 -11.81 21.89
C ALA A 97 7.95 -12.02 22.93
N ILE A 98 8.98 -12.79 22.59
CA ILE A 98 10.11 -13.08 23.49
C ILE A 98 11.31 -12.14 23.32
N ARG A 99 11.22 -11.13 22.45
CA ARG A 99 12.36 -10.29 22.04
C ARG A 99 13.57 -11.12 21.59
N GLY A 100 13.31 -12.17 20.79
CA GLY A 100 14.31 -13.19 20.43
C GLY A 100 15.57 -12.64 19.76
N TRP A 101 15.48 -11.48 19.10
CA TRP A 101 16.64 -10.82 18.50
C TRP A 101 17.71 -10.42 19.54
N GLU A 102 17.33 -10.05 20.77
CA GLU A 102 18.30 -9.73 21.83
C GLU A 102 19.09 -10.96 22.27
N TYR A 103 18.41 -12.10 22.43
CA TYR A 103 19.06 -13.37 22.74
C TYR A 103 19.98 -13.86 21.61
N LEU A 104 19.67 -13.48 20.37
CA LEU A 104 20.48 -13.79 19.19
C LEU A 104 21.57 -12.74 18.92
N GLY A 105 21.71 -11.73 19.79
CA GLY A 105 22.79 -10.75 19.70
C GLY A 105 22.56 -9.59 18.72
N PHE A 106 21.31 -9.30 18.35
CA PHE A 106 20.98 -8.17 17.47
C PHE A 106 20.54 -6.95 18.28
N ALA A 107 21.00 -5.77 17.88
CA ALA A 107 20.68 -4.48 18.51
C ALA A 107 19.17 -4.20 18.61
N SER A 108 18.40 -4.56 17.58
CA SER A 108 16.96 -4.30 17.52
C SER A 108 16.24 -5.26 16.56
N PHE A 109 14.91 -5.25 16.61
CA PHE A 109 14.08 -6.03 15.70
C PHE A 109 14.32 -5.66 14.23
N ALA A 110 14.54 -4.38 13.95
CA ALA A 110 14.87 -3.90 12.61
C ALA A 110 16.19 -4.49 12.11
N HIS A 111 17.24 -4.40 12.93
CA HIS A 111 18.55 -4.98 12.66
C HIS A 111 18.43 -6.49 12.37
N TYR A 112 17.70 -7.24 13.21
CA TYR A 112 17.43 -8.66 12.96
C TYR A 112 16.70 -8.93 11.63
N CYS A 113 15.70 -8.14 11.28
CA CYS A 113 14.94 -8.35 10.05
C CYS A 113 15.81 -8.14 8.80
N GLU A 114 16.59 -7.06 8.78
CA GLU A 114 17.42 -6.69 7.64
C GLU A 114 18.54 -7.70 7.46
N GLU A 115 19.28 -7.97 8.53
CA GLU A 115 20.48 -8.78 8.47
C GLU A 115 20.22 -10.29 8.44
N ARG A 116 19.27 -10.76 9.24
CA ARG A 116 19.00 -12.20 9.34
C ARG A 116 17.94 -12.69 8.39
N LEU A 117 16.87 -11.92 8.20
CA LEU A 117 15.75 -12.32 7.35
C LEU A 117 15.87 -11.81 5.91
N GLY A 118 16.74 -10.83 5.65
CA GLY A 118 16.83 -10.18 4.34
C GLY A 118 15.53 -9.45 3.98
N MET A 119 14.79 -8.97 4.99
CA MET A 119 13.48 -8.33 4.83
C MET A 119 13.45 -7.02 5.61
N GLY A 120 12.86 -5.97 5.02
CA GLY A 120 12.60 -4.75 5.78
C GLY A 120 11.67 -5.02 6.97
N GLU A 121 11.96 -4.40 8.12
CA GLU A 121 11.22 -4.57 9.38
C GLU A 121 9.70 -4.51 9.19
N ARG A 122 9.22 -3.51 8.42
CA ARG A 122 7.80 -3.33 8.12
C ARG A 122 7.15 -4.56 7.50
N THR A 123 7.87 -5.29 6.65
CA THR A 123 7.37 -6.51 6.00
C THR A 123 7.12 -7.60 7.04
N VAL A 124 8.07 -7.79 7.96
CA VAL A 124 7.97 -8.81 9.02
C VAL A 124 6.89 -8.40 10.04
N ALA A 125 6.89 -7.15 10.49
CA ALA A 125 5.90 -6.59 11.40
C ALA A 125 4.45 -6.76 10.88
N GLN A 126 4.24 -6.59 9.57
CA GLN A 126 2.93 -6.80 8.96
C GLN A 126 2.46 -8.27 9.02
N ARG A 127 3.39 -9.23 8.95
CA ARG A 127 3.09 -10.67 9.08
C ARG A 127 2.78 -11.03 10.52
N VAL A 128 3.55 -10.50 11.47
CA VAL A 128 3.29 -10.62 12.91
C VAL A 128 1.92 -10.05 13.29
N ALA A 129 1.58 -8.86 12.79
CA ALA A 129 0.30 -8.22 13.06
C ALA A 129 -0.88 -9.03 12.51
N LEU A 130 -0.76 -9.59 11.30
CA LEU A 130 -1.78 -10.50 10.77
C LEU A 130 -1.90 -11.75 11.65
N GLU A 131 -0.79 -12.41 11.98
CA GLU A 131 -0.83 -13.65 12.76
C GLU A 131 -1.53 -13.46 14.10
N ARG A 132 -1.22 -12.37 14.83
CA ARG A 132 -1.94 -12.00 16.06
C ARG A 132 -3.44 -11.90 15.83
N LYS A 133 -3.85 -11.23 14.73
CA LYS A 133 -5.27 -11.12 14.37
C LYS A 133 -5.91 -12.44 13.96
N LEU A 134 -5.17 -13.38 13.40
CA LEU A 134 -5.67 -14.71 13.06
C LEU A 134 -5.94 -15.58 14.29
N TYR A 135 -5.39 -15.26 15.46
CA TYR A 135 -5.82 -15.85 16.74
C TYR A 135 -7.15 -15.26 17.21
N ASP A 136 -7.32 -13.94 17.10
CA ASP A 136 -8.58 -13.26 17.46
C ASP A 136 -9.74 -13.62 16.51
N LEU A 137 -9.41 -13.96 15.25
CA LEU A 137 -10.33 -14.19 14.14
C LEU A 137 -10.07 -15.56 13.47
N PRO A 138 -10.40 -16.69 14.13
CA PRO A 138 -10.13 -18.04 13.60
C PRO A 138 -10.82 -18.30 12.25
N THR A 139 -12.01 -17.75 12.03
CA THR A 139 -12.75 -17.85 10.75
C THR A 139 -12.00 -17.22 9.58
N LEU A 140 -11.18 -16.19 9.84
CA LEU A 140 -10.32 -15.57 8.81
C LEU A 140 -9.15 -16.49 8.44
N ARG A 141 -8.60 -17.21 9.43
CA ARG A 141 -7.53 -18.20 9.24
C ARG A 141 -8.04 -19.37 8.39
N GLU A 142 -9.23 -19.88 8.70
CA GLU A 142 -9.90 -20.94 7.94
C GLU A 142 -10.12 -20.54 6.48
N ALA A 143 -10.71 -19.36 6.24
CA ALA A 143 -10.93 -18.85 4.90
C ALA A 143 -9.65 -18.72 4.06
N MET A 144 -8.54 -18.36 4.71
CA MET A 144 -7.23 -18.28 4.07
C MET A 144 -6.66 -19.67 3.74
N ARG A 145 -6.76 -20.64 4.66
CA ARG A 145 -6.30 -22.02 4.47
C ARG A 145 -7.09 -22.76 3.39
N GLU A 146 -8.40 -22.50 3.30
CA GLU A 146 -9.30 -23.02 2.27
C GLU A 146 -9.07 -22.36 0.89
N GLY A 147 -8.25 -21.31 0.82
CA GLY A 147 -7.97 -20.58 -0.41
C GLY A 147 -9.12 -19.70 -0.90
N ARG A 148 -10.17 -19.51 -0.10
CA ARG A 148 -11.29 -18.60 -0.42
C ARG A 148 -10.83 -17.15 -0.53
N ILE A 149 -9.89 -16.76 0.33
CA ILE A 149 -9.23 -15.46 0.26
C ILE A 149 -7.70 -15.61 0.22
N SER A 150 -7.02 -14.68 -0.45
CA SER A 150 -5.56 -14.63 -0.46
C SER A 150 -5.01 -14.04 0.83
N TYR A 151 -3.74 -14.32 1.12
CA TYR A 151 -2.99 -13.72 2.23
C TYR A 151 -3.12 -12.19 2.29
N GLU A 152 -2.97 -11.51 1.15
CA GLU A 152 -3.10 -10.05 1.07
C GLU A 152 -4.53 -9.56 1.37
N LYS A 153 -5.57 -10.31 0.97
CA LYS A 153 -6.95 -10.00 1.36
C LYS A 153 -7.16 -10.19 2.86
N ALA A 154 -6.63 -11.27 3.45
CA ALA A 154 -6.68 -11.50 4.89
C ALA A 154 -5.99 -10.37 5.66
N ARG A 155 -4.83 -9.89 5.20
CA ARG A 155 -4.14 -8.71 5.78
C ARG A 155 -4.97 -7.44 5.74
N LEU A 156 -5.74 -7.22 4.68
CA LEU A 156 -6.65 -6.07 4.60
C LEU A 156 -7.80 -6.25 5.60
N ILE A 157 -8.50 -7.39 5.57
CA ILE A 157 -9.65 -7.66 6.45
C ILE A 157 -9.26 -7.57 7.93
N ALA A 158 -8.14 -8.18 8.32
CA ALA A 158 -7.65 -8.22 9.70
C ALA A 158 -7.45 -6.84 10.35
N ARG A 159 -7.26 -5.79 9.54
CA ARG A 159 -7.09 -4.42 10.03
C ARG A 159 -8.41 -3.70 10.36
N HIS A 160 -9.52 -4.18 9.81
CA HIS A 160 -10.80 -3.47 9.85
C HIS A 160 -11.94 -4.30 10.44
N ALA A 161 -11.86 -5.63 10.35
CA ALA A 161 -12.89 -6.54 10.82
C ALA A 161 -12.71 -6.90 12.31
N ASP A 162 -13.85 -7.18 12.94
CA ASP A 162 -14.00 -7.79 14.25
C ASP A 162 -14.70 -9.16 14.11
N GLN A 163 -14.89 -9.88 15.22
CA GLN A 163 -15.53 -11.19 15.23
C GLN A 163 -16.95 -11.21 14.66
N ARG A 164 -17.65 -10.06 14.64
CA ARG A 164 -19.03 -9.95 14.15
C ARG A 164 -19.07 -9.67 12.65
N THR A 165 -18.10 -8.92 12.14
CA THR A 165 -18.06 -8.42 10.75
C THR A 165 -17.19 -9.26 9.82
N VAL A 166 -16.30 -10.10 10.36
CA VAL A 166 -15.31 -10.85 9.58
C VAL A 166 -15.94 -11.79 8.54
N ALA A 167 -17.06 -12.46 8.86
CA ALA A 167 -17.71 -13.38 7.94
C ALA A 167 -18.27 -12.68 6.69
N GLU A 168 -18.92 -11.52 6.89
CA GLU A 168 -19.43 -10.69 5.79
C GLU A 168 -18.29 -10.19 4.90
N TRP A 169 -17.19 -9.74 5.52
CA TRP A 169 -16.01 -9.30 4.78
C TRP A 169 -15.34 -10.41 3.98
N ILE A 170 -15.27 -11.63 4.51
CA ILE A 170 -14.74 -12.77 3.79
C ILE A 170 -15.59 -13.04 2.55
N SER A 171 -16.92 -13.15 2.70
CA SER A 171 -17.84 -13.38 1.58
C SER A 171 -17.71 -12.31 0.51
N HIS A 172 -17.66 -11.04 0.92
CA HIS A 172 -17.45 -9.92 -0.01
C HIS A 172 -16.09 -10.00 -0.71
N ALA A 173 -15.03 -10.35 0.03
CA ALA A 173 -13.67 -10.40 -0.48
C ALA A 173 -13.45 -11.50 -1.52
N GLU A 174 -14.18 -12.61 -1.51
CA GLU A 174 -14.02 -13.72 -2.46
C GLU A 174 -14.12 -13.23 -3.93
N GLY A 175 -15.13 -12.41 -4.24
CA GLY A 175 -15.38 -11.88 -5.58
C GLY A 175 -14.56 -10.66 -5.99
N LEU A 176 -13.84 -10.02 -5.06
CA LEU A 176 -13.12 -8.78 -5.31
C LEU A 176 -11.63 -9.00 -5.61
N THR A 177 -11.02 -8.10 -6.36
CA THR A 177 -9.55 -7.97 -6.35
C THR A 177 -9.06 -7.37 -5.03
N CYS A 178 -7.78 -7.54 -4.70
CA CYS A 178 -7.20 -6.88 -3.51
C CYS A 178 -7.30 -5.34 -3.57
N VAL A 179 -7.34 -4.76 -4.78
CA VAL A 179 -7.49 -3.32 -4.98
C VAL A 179 -8.92 -2.89 -4.67
N GLU A 180 -9.91 -3.63 -5.15
CA GLU A 180 -11.32 -3.35 -4.87
C GLU A 180 -11.68 -3.58 -3.40
N LEU A 181 -11.18 -4.65 -2.78
CA LEU A 181 -11.37 -4.88 -1.35
C LEU A 181 -10.80 -3.73 -0.52
N ARG A 182 -9.60 -3.24 -0.87
CA ARG A 182 -8.99 -2.08 -0.20
C ARG A 182 -9.87 -0.84 -0.34
N ASP A 183 -10.42 -0.60 -1.53
CA ASP A 183 -11.30 0.54 -1.76
C ASP A 183 -12.62 0.43 -0.99
N ALA A 184 -13.24 -0.76 -0.97
CA ALA A 184 -14.47 -0.99 -0.21
C ALA A 184 -14.26 -0.78 1.30
N LEU A 185 -13.15 -1.29 1.84
CA LEU A 185 -12.77 -1.07 3.24
C LEU A 185 -12.54 0.40 3.55
N GLN A 186 -11.83 1.11 2.67
CA GLN A 186 -11.56 2.55 2.83
C GLN A 186 -12.86 3.37 2.75
N ASP A 187 -13.71 3.12 1.75
CA ASP A 187 -14.96 3.84 1.57
C ASP A 187 -15.90 3.60 2.78
N GLN A 188 -15.90 2.39 3.36
CA GLN A 188 -16.65 2.10 4.60
C GLN A 188 -16.07 2.81 5.82
N GLU A 189 -14.75 2.83 6.00
CA GLU A 189 -14.12 3.58 7.09
C GLU A 189 -14.42 5.09 6.98
N GLU A 190 -14.34 5.65 5.77
CA GLU A 190 -14.68 7.04 5.49
C GLU A 190 -16.15 7.32 5.83
N ALA A 191 -17.08 6.46 5.42
CA ALA A 191 -18.49 6.60 5.77
C ALA A 191 -18.74 6.54 7.29
N GLN A 192 -18.09 5.62 8.00
CA GLN A 192 -18.19 5.51 9.46
C GLN A 192 -17.62 6.73 10.18
N MET A 193 -16.48 7.24 9.71
CA MET A 193 -15.85 8.47 10.20
C MET A 193 -16.78 9.68 10.02
N CYS A 194 -17.36 9.84 8.82
CA CYS A 194 -18.33 10.90 8.54
C CYS A 194 -19.57 10.79 9.42
N ALA A 195 -20.15 9.59 9.56
CA ALA A 195 -21.35 9.37 10.38
C ALA A 195 -21.14 9.70 11.86
N ARG A 196 -19.92 9.49 12.38
CA ARG A 196 -19.56 9.80 13.78
C ARG A 196 -19.01 11.20 13.97
N ASN A 197 -18.87 11.99 12.90
CA ASN A 197 -18.17 13.28 12.89
C ASN A 197 -16.76 13.17 13.53
N GLN A 198 -16.03 12.10 13.20
CA GLN A 198 -14.70 11.80 13.73
C GLN A 198 -13.72 11.59 12.59
N TYR A 199 -12.47 11.99 12.79
CA TYR A 199 -11.39 11.69 11.86
C TYR A 199 -10.37 10.78 12.55
N ARG A 200 -10.13 9.59 11.98
CA ARG A 200 -9.16 8.62 12.45
C ARG A 200 -8.12 8.38 11.36
N ALA A 201 -6.84 8.47 11.73
CA ALA A 201 -5.75 8.20 10.80
C ALA A 201 -4.68 7.33 11.49
N TRP A 202 -4.11 6.40 10.72
CA TRP A 202 -2.96 5.63 11.13
C TRP A 202 -1.69 6.40 10.74
N LEU A 203 -0.92 6.86 11.73
CA LEU A 203 0.27 7.67 11.53
C LEU A 203 1.51 6.92 12.03
N SER A 204 2.64 7.08 11.34
CA SER A 204 3.93 6.71 11.94
C SER A 204 4.24 7.65 13.11
N PRO A 205 5.06 7.22 14.10
CA PRO A 205 5.46 8.07 15.21
C PRO A 205 6.00 9.44 14.75
N SER A 206 6.87 9.45 13.74
CA SER A 206 7.40 10.69 13.15
C SER A 206 6.34 11.63 12.57
N VAL A 207 5.29 11.09 11.93
CA VAL A 207 4.19 11.92 11.39
C VAL A 207 3.25 12.37 12.49
N ALA A 208 3.05 11.56 13.54
CA ALA A 208 2.31 11.95 14.73
C ALA A 208 3.01 13.10 15.47
N GLY A 209 4.34 13.03 15.64
CA GLY A 209 5.15 14.10 16.22
C GLY A 209 5.02 15.41 15.44
N LEU A 210 5.14 15.36 14.10
CA LEU A 210 4.92 16.53 13.23
C LEU A 210 3.51 17.13 13.39
N LEU A 211 2.49 16.29 13.53
CA LEU A 211 1.11 16.76 13.75
C LEU A 211 0.98 17.46 15.10
N LEU A 212 1.57 16.93 16.16
CA LEU A 212 1.55 17.54 17.50
C LEU A 212 2.23 18.91 17.50
N LEU A 213 3.41 19.03 16.88
CA LEU A 213 4.07 20.32 16.69
C LEU A 213 3.20 21.30 15.91
N THR A 214 2.59 20.85 14.82
CA THR A 214 1.70 21.68 14.02
C THR A 214 0.52 22.19 14.86
N ILE A 215 -0.08 21.33 15.69
CA ILE A 215 -1.17 21.71 16.60
C ILE A 215 -0.71 22.79 17.58
N ALA A 216 0.48 22.65 18.16
CA ALA A 216 1.05 23.66 19.06
C ALA A 216 1.28 25.01 18.34
N ALA A 217 1.88 24.97 17.15
CA ALA A 217 2.11 26.16 16.32
C ALA A 217 0.80 26.87 15.94
N VAL A 218 -0.23 26.13 15.53
CA VAL A 218 -1.54 26.70 15.18
C VAL A 218 -2.19 27.36 16.39
N ARG A 219 -2.17 26.72 17.56
CA ARG A 219 -2.74 27.30 18.79
C ARG A 219 -2.03 28.59 19.20
N LYS A 220 -0.70 28.63 19.09
CA LYS A 220 0.10 29.83 19.35
C LYS A 220 -0.26 30.96 18.38
N ALA A 221 -0.33 30.65 17.08
CA ALA A 221 -0.64 31.64 16.05
C ALA A 221 -2.09 32.18 16.14
N ASP A 222 -3.05 31.32 16.51
CA ASP A 222 -4.47 31.72 16.59
C ASP A 222 -4.83 32.39 17.92
N GLY A 223 -4.11 32.10 19.01
CA GLY A 223 -4.35 32.63 20.35
C GLY A 223 -5.60 32.07 21.06
N ARG A 224 -6.38 31.20 20.40
CA ARG A 224 -7.59 30.57 20.95
C ARG A 224 -7.34 29.13 21.41
N ARG A 225 -8.18 28.65 22.33
CA ARG A 225 -8.26 27.21 22.67
C ARG A 225 -8.96 26.47 21.54
N LEU A 226 -8.17 25.89 20.63
CA LEU A 226 -8.64 25.07 19.52
C LEU A 226 -8.47 23.58 19.83
N SER A 227 -9.44 22.77 19.41
CA SER A 227 -9.32 21.31 19.36
C SER A 227 -8.23 20.88 18.36
N PRO A 228 -7.67 19.66 18.49
CA PRO A 228 -6.73 19.12 17.51
C PRO A 228 -7.30 19.11 16.08
N GLY A 229 -8.60 18.85 15.92
CA GLY A 229 -9.28 18.85 14.63
C GLY A 229 -9.33 20.23 13.99
N GLU A 230 -9.67 21.27 14.76
CA GLU A 230 -9.66 22.66 14.28
C GLU A 230 -8.24 23.11 13.90
N CYS A 231 -7.24 22.71 14.68
CA CYS A 231 -5.85 23.01 14.37
C CYS A 231 -5.44 22.36 13.04
N TYR A 232 -5.76 21.08 12.85
CA TYR A 232 -5.47 20.38 11.61
C TYR A 232 -6.23 20.97 10.42
N ALA A 233 -7.48 21.37 10.60
CA ALA A 233 -8.27 22.05 9.57
C ALA A 233 -7.63 23.38 9.14
N LYS A 234 -7.14 24.19 10.09
CA LYS A 234 -6.39 25.42 9.81
C LYS A 234 -5.08 25.15 9.06
N ALA A 235 -4.32 24.13 9.46
CA ALA A 235 -3.12 23.72 8.73
C ALA A 235 -3.45 23.27 7.29
N CYS A 236 -4.54 22.53 7.10
CA CYS A 236 -5.04 22.17 5.77
C CYS A 236 -5.43 23.40 4.94
N ALA A 237 -6.12 24.37 5.54
CA ALA A 237 -6.52 25.60 4.87
C ALA A 237 -5.30 26.42 4.41
N HIS A 238 -4.28 26.56 5.28
CA HIS A 238 -3.00 27.19 4.93
C HIS A 238 -2.34 26.48 3.75
N PHE A 239 -2.18 25.16 3.83
CA PHE A 239 -1.62 24.36 2.75
C PHE A 239 -2.37 24.56 1.43
N ILE A 240 -3.70 24.54 1.47
CA ILE A 240 -4.53 24.78 0.29
C ILE A 240 -4.26 26.17 -0.27
N GLU A 241 -4.29 27.23 0.53
CA GLU A 241 -4.09 28.59 0.01
C GLU A 241 -2.69 28.79 -0.59
N VAL A 242 -1.65 28.21 0.00
CA VAL A 242 -0.28 28.25 -0.55
C VAL A 242 -0.18 27.51 -1.89
N TRP A 243 -0.73 26.29 -1.97
CA TRP A 243 -0.54 25.42 -3.13
C TRP A 243 -1.61 25.55 -4.22
N LYS A 244 -2.76 26.15 -3.92
CA LYS A 244 -3.88 26.32 -4.84
C LYS A 244 -3.51 27.06 -6.13
N PRO A 245 -2.68 28.13 -6.15
CA PRO A 245 -2.23 28.74 -7.39
C PRO A 245 -1.50 27.74 -8.30
N VAL A 246 -0.56 26.98 -7.74
CA VAL A 246 0.21 25.95 -8.47
C VAL A 246 -0.70 24.82 -8.95
N LEU A 247 -1.65 24.38 -8.12
CA LEU A 247 -2.58 23.29 -8.44
C LEU A 247 -3.67 23.69 -9.44
N ARG A 248 -4.05 24.98 -9.48
CA ARG A 248 -5.05 25.55 -10.40
C ARG A 248 -4.45 26.12 -11.69
N ALA A 249 -3.14 26.34 -11.76
CA ALA A 249 -2.46 26.79 -12.98
C ALA A 249 -2.60 25.82 -14.18
N GLY A 250 -2.98 24.56 -13.92
CA GLY A 250 -3.27 23.59 -14.98
C GLY A 250 -4.61 23.84 -15.67
N LYS A 251 -4.59 23.95 -17.01
CA LYS A 251 -5.82 24.02 -17.84
C LYS A 251 -6.75 22.84 -17.51
N LYS A 252 -8.06 23.10 -17.44
CA LYS A 252 -9.10 22.05 -17.31
C LYS A 252 -9.10 21.18 -18.58
N SER A 253 -8.28 20.14 -18.61
CA SER A 253 -8.24 19.19 -19.72
C SER A 253 -9.20 18.02 -19.47
N LEU A 254 -9.70 17.43 -20.56
CA LEU A 254 -10.46 16.18 -20.52
C LEU A 254 -9.70 15.09 -19.76
N SER A 255 -8.40 14.96 -20.03
CA SER A 255 -7.51 14.02 -19.34
C SER A 255 -7.50 14.22 -17.81
N ARG A 256 -7.46 15.46 -17.33
CA ARG A 256 -7.49 15.77 -15.89
C ARG A 256 -8.83 15.43 -15.25
N ARG A 257 -9.95 15.58 -15.97
CA ARG A 257 -11.29 15.15 -15.51
C ARG A 257 -11.37 13.64 -15.37
N VAL A 258 -10.90 12.91 -16.37
CA VAL A 258 -10.81 11.44 -16.36
C VAL A 258 -9.96 10.93 -15.21
N LEU A 259 -8.75 11.48 -15.03
CA LEU A 259 -7.88 11.10 -13.91
C LEU A 259 -8.51 11.44 -12.56
N LYS A 260 -9.25 12.54 -12.43
CA LYS A 260 -9.97 12.90 -11.20
C LYS A 260 -11.09 11.90 -10.90
N ARG A 261 -11.93 11.57 -11.89
CA ARG A 261 -12.97 10.53 -11.80
C ARG A 261 -12.37 9.19 -11.35
N ASP A 262 -11.23 8.85 -11.94
CA ASP A 262 -10.51 7.60 -11.67
C ASP A 262 -9.68 7.64 -10.36
N ARG A 263 -9.88 8.67 -9.52
CA ARG A 263 -9.17 8.93 -8.25
C ARG A 263 -7.63 8.90 -8.41
N GLY A 264 -7.13 9.30 -9.57
CA GLY A 264 -5.70 9.33 -9.90
C GLY A 264 -5.04 7.95 -9.95
N ARG A 265 -5.81 6.87 -10.13
CA ARG A 265 -5.33 5.49 -10.10
C ARG A 265 -5.48 4.81 -11.46
N CYS A 266 -4.58 3.87 -11.73
CA CYS A 266 -4.68 3.01 -12.89
C CYS A 266 -5.93 2.12 -12.79
N GLN A 267 -6.73 2.08 -13.86
CA GLN A 267 -7.99 1.34 -13.88
C GLN A 267 -7.86 -0.15 -14.23
N VAL A 268 -6.65 -0.64 -14.56
CA VAL A 268 -6.41 -2.08 -14.70
C VAL A 268 -6.75 -2.77 -13.37
N PRO A 269 -7.62 -3.81 -13.34
CA PRO A 269 -8.22 -4.31 -12.11
C PRO A 269 -7.26 -4.70 -10.98
N VAL A 270 -6.11 -5.25 -11.35
CA VAL A 270 -5.09 -5.76 -10.41
C VAL A 270 -3.98 -4.75 -10.10
N CYS A 271 -4.11 -3.50 -10.57
CA CYS A 271 -3.08 -2.48 -10.45
C CYS A 271 -3.45 -1.45 -9.36
N SER A 272 -2.51 -1.17 -8.46
CA SER A 272 -2.65 -0.08 -7.48
C SER A 272 -1.75 1.12 -7.75
N LYS A 273 -1.12 1.21 -8.93
CA LYS A 273 -0.23 2.33 -9.30
C LYS A 273 -1.04 3.57 -9.68
N ALA A 274 -0.42 4.74 -9.55
CA ALA A 274 -0.98 6.00 -10.01
C ALA A 274 -1.30 5.98 -11.51
N GLY A 275 -2.46 6.52 -11.88
CA GLY A 275 -2.84 6.79 -13.25
C GLY A 275 -2.16 8.06 -13.72
N ALA A 276 -1.34 7.95 -14.77
CA ALA A 276 -0.60 9.08 -15.34
C ALA A 276 -1.15 9.50 -16.71
N HIS A 277 -1.78 8.58 -17.43
CA HIS A 277 -2.24 8.77 -18.80
C HIS A 277 -3.73 8.50 -18.90
N SER A 278 -4.45 9.30 -19.70
CA SER A 278 -5.79 8.95 -20.17
C SER A 278 -5.69 8.19 -21.49
N HIS A 279 -6.37 7.05 -21.61
CA HIS A 279 -6.38 6.21 -22.81
C HIS A 279 -7.82 5.95 -23.26
N HIS A 280 -8.05 5.97 -24.58
CA HIS A 280 -9.35 5.67 -25.16
C HIS A 280 -9.70 4.18 -25.04
N ILE A 281 -10.89 3.82 -24.57
CA ILE A 281 -11.35 2.43 -24.51
C ILE A 281 -11.55 1.92 -25.94
N GLU A 282 -12.33 2.65 -26.73
CA GLU A 282 -12.37 2.53 -28.18
C GLU A 282 -11.35 3.47 -28.80
N TYR A 283 -10.34 2.92 -29.47
CA TYR A 283 -9.25 3.68 -30.04
C TYR A 283 -9.75 4.79 -30.96
N ARG A 284 -9.12 5.97 -30.88
CA ARG A 284 -9.41 7.09 -31.81
C ARG A 284 -9.24 6.68 -33.28
N SER A 285 -8.24 5.83 -33.59
CA SER A 285 -8.02 5.30 -34.94
C SER A 285 -9.16 4.39 -35.43
N ALA A 286 -10.00 3.89 -34.53
CA ALA A 286 -11.19 3.10 -34.83
C ALA A 286 -12.49 3.93 -34.73
N GLY A 287 -12.40 5.26 -34.63
CA GLY A 287 -13.56 6.16 -34.55
C GLY A 287 -14.00 6.53 -33.13
N GLY A 288 -13.27 6.10 -32.09
CA GLY A 288 -13.64 6.39 -30.70
C GLY A 288 -13.60 7.89 -30.36
N ALA A 289 -14.65 8.38 -29.69
CA ALA A 289 -14.84 9.79 -29.35
C ALA A 289 -13.91 10.28 -28.21
N ASP A 290 -13.62 11.58 -28.20
CA ASP A 290 -12.91 12.28 -27.12
C ASP A 290 -13.87 12.66 -25.97
N GLU A 291 -14.45 11.65 -25.34
CA GLU A 291 -15.41 11.82 -24.26
C GLU A 291 -14.94 11.14 -22.97
N GLU A 292 -15.38 11.63 -21.82
CA GLU A 292 -15.00 11.06 -20.52
C GLU A 292 -15.39 9.58 -20.45
N ALA A 293 -16.56 9.21 -20.98
CA ALA A 293 -17.05 7.82 -20.99
C ALA A 293 -16.15 6.86 -21.78
N ASN A 294 -15.46 7.35 -22.82
CA ASN A 294 -14.54 6.56 -23.64
C ASN A 294 -13.09 6.66 -23.13
N LEU A 295 -12.79 7.37 -22.05
CA LEU A 295 -11.43 7.54 -21.55
C LEU A 295 -11.26 6.92 -20.17
N ILE A 296 -10.08 6.35 -19.92
CA ILE A 296 -9.70 5.77 -18.63
C ILE A 296 -8.27 6.12 -18.24
N GLY A 297 -8.03 6.23 -16.94
CA GLY A 297 -6.73 6.46 -16.32
C GLY A 297 -5.90 5.19 -16.26
N LEU A 298 -4.68 5.24 -16.81
CA LEU A 298 -3.71 4.15 -16.82
C LEU A 298 -2.35 4.63 -16.31
N CYS A 299 -1.61 3.74 -15.63
CA CYS A 299 -0.20 3.99 -15.36
C CYS A 299 0.62 3.83 -16.65
N ALA A 300 1.80 4.46 -16.73
CA ALA A 300 2.63 4.41 -17.93
C ALA A 300 2.94 2.97 -18.42
N PRO A 301 3.30 2.00 -17.54
CA PRO A 301 3.52 0.62 -17.99
C PRO A 301 2.28 -0.04 -18.60
N HIS A 302 1.12 0.08 -17.96
CA HIS A 302 -0.10 -0.53 -18.49
C HIS A 302 -0.63 0.18 -19.73
N HIS A 303 -0.46 1.49 -19.83
CA HIS A 303 -0.79 2.23 -21.05
C HIS A 303 0.09 1.77 -22.22
N LEU A 304 1.41 1.94 -22.09
CA LEU A 304 2.34 1.78 -23.21
C LEU A 304 2.69 0.32 -23.51
N ARG A 305 2.91 -0.51 -22.48
CA ARG A 305 3.34 -1.91 -22.65
C ARG A 305 2.24 -2.94 -22.44
N GLY A 306 1.14 -2.53 -21.82
CA GLY A 306 -0.04 -3.36 -21.64
C GLY A 306 -0.98 -3.23 -22.84
N VAL A 307 -1.65 -2.08 -22.93
CA VAL A 307 -2.72 -1.84 -23.90
C VAL A 307 -2.20 -1.67 -25.32
N HIS A 308 -1.25 -0.76 -25.56
CA HIS A 308 -0.71 -0.53 -26.91
C HIS A 308 0.06 -1.71 -27.50
N MET A 309 0.60 -2.59 -26.65
CA MET A 309 1.29 -3.82 -27.09
C MET A 309 0.36 -5.05 -27.09
N GLY A 310 -0.96 -4.84 -26.97
CA GLY A 310 -1.96 -5.90 -27.08
C GLY A 310 -1.99 -6.92 -25.95
N ARG A 311 -1.24 -6.73 -24.85
CA ARG A 311 -1.17 -7.64 -23.69
C ARG A 311 -2.32 -7.45 -22.71
N VAL A 312 -2.96 -6.29 -22.74
CA VAL A 312 -4.15 -5.94 -21.97
C VAL A 312 -5.18 -5.36 -22.92
N ARG A 313 -6.43 -5.80 -22.84
CA ARG A 313 -7.54 -5.22 -23.61
C ARG A 313 -8.62 -4.74 -22.65
N VAL A 314 -9.28 -3.65 -23.03
CA VAL A 314 -10.42 -3.09 -22.33
C VAL A 314 -11.50 -2.77 -23.34
N ARG A 315 -12.74 -3.11 -23.03
CA ARG A 315 -13.92 -2.85 -23.87
C ARG A 315 -15.13 -2.58 -22.99
N HIS A 316 -16.12 -1.87 -23.51
CA HIS A 316 -17.43 -1.82 -22.87
C HIS A 316 -18.11 -3.19 -22.99
N GLU A 317 -18.55 -3.74 -21.85
CA GLU A 317 -19.38 -4.97 -21.82
C GLU A 317 -20.86 -4.58 -21.86
N SER A 318 -21.22 -3.54 -21.11
CA SER A 318 -22.55 -2.94 -21.04
C SER A 318 -22.42 -1.46 -20.65
N PRO A 319 -23.48 -0.64 -20.71
CA PRO A 319 -23.43 0.72 -20.18
C PRO A 319 -22.88 0.74 -18.75
N GLY A 320 -21.81 1.51 -18.53
CA GLY A 320 -21.15 1.62 -17.23
C GLY A 320 -20.33 0.40 -16.77
N ARG A 321 -20.15 -0.66 -17.57
CA ARG A 321 -19.28 -1.81 -17.23
C ARG A 321 -18.20 -2.04 -18.27
N LEU A 322 -17.00 -2.34 -17.78
CA LEU A 322 -15.82 -2.61 -18.59
C LEU A 322 -15.40 -4.07 -18.43
N ARG A 323 -15.16 -4.72 -19.58
CA ARG A 323 -14.46 -5.99 -19.69
C ARG A 323 -12.98 -5.73 -19.82
N TRP A 324 -12.18 -6.37 -18.97
CA TRP A 324 -10.73 -6.35 -18.99
C TRP A 324 -10.19 -7.73 -19.27
N GLU A 325 -9.31 -7.83 -20.25
CA GLU A 325 -8.63 -9.06 -20.64
C GLU A 325 -7.12 -8.88 -20.43
N LEU A 326 -6.52 -9.69 -19.56
CA LEU A 326 -5.11 -9.56 -19.17
C LEU A 326 -4.30 -10.77 -19.64
N GLY A 327 -3.05 -10.49 -20.04
CA GLY A 327 -2.13 -11.53 -20.50
C GLY A 327 -2.54 -12.09 -21.86
N VAL A 328 -3.05 -11.23 -22.74
CA VAL A 328 -3.46 -11.61 -24.08
C VAL A 328 -2.21 -11.79 -24.95
N GLY A 329 -2.08 -12.96 -25.57
CA GLY A 329 -1.01 -13.24 -26.54
C GLY A 329 -1.48 -13.03 -27.97
N GLU A 330 -0.56 -13.09 -28.93
CA GLU A 330 -0.93 -13.18 -30.35
C GLU A 330 -1.72 -14.47 -30.58
N GLY A 331 -3.01 -14.35 -30.98
CA GLY A 331 -3.91 -15.46 -31.24
C GLY A 331 -4.39 -16.29 -30.03
N GLY A 332 -3.93 -15.98 -28.80
CA GLY A 332 -4.24 -16.75 -27.60
C GLY A 332 -5.39 -16.20 -26.75
N ALA A 333 -6.08 -17.09 -26.02
CA ALA A 333 -7.09 -16.71 -25.03
C ALA A 333 -6.48 -15.86 -23.89
N PRO A 334 -7.23 -14.91 -23.31
CA PRO A 334 -6.77 -14.13 -22.17
C PRO A 334 -6.49 -15.02 -20.96
N ARG A 335 -5.39 -14.75 -20.24
CA ARG A 335 -5.07 -15.48 -19.00
C ARG A 335 -6.04 -15.16 -17.87
N ARG A 336 -6.56 -13.94 -17.82
CA ARG A 336 -7.58 -13.52 -16.85
C ARG A 336 -8.55 -12.54 -17.50
N VAL A 337 -9.81 -12.67 -17.12
CA VAL A 337 -10.88 -11.77 -17.53
C VAL A 337 -11.54 -11.18 -16.29
N PHE A 338 -11.82 -9.89 -16.32
CA PHE A 338 -12.56 -9.20 -15.27
C PHE A 338 -13.68 -8.38 -15.91
N VAL A 339 -14.87 -8.41 -15.32
CA VAL A 339 -15.97 -7.53 -15.71
C VAL A 339 -16.32 -6.69 -14.49
N ARG A 340 -16.19 -5.37 -14.61
CA ARG A 340 -16.39 -4.47 -13.47
C ARG A 340 -17.04 -3.14 -13.87
N PRO A 341 -17.72 -2.45 -12.95
CA PRO A 341 -18.19 -1.10 -13.22
C PRO A 341 -17.03 -0.16 -13.57
N ALA A 342 -17.24 0.72 -14.55
CA ALA A 342 -16.40 1.89 -14.74
C ALA A 342 -16.52 2.77 -13.48
N ARG A 343 -15.43 3.40 -13.05
CA ARG A 343 -15.53 4.38 -11.96
C ARG A 343 -16.30 5.59 -12.49
N GLY A 344 -17.37 5.94 -11.78
CA GLY A 344 -18.23 7.10 -12.05
C GLY A 344 -17.69 8.38 -11.45
#